data_AF-A0A542EQF7-F1
#
_entry.id   AF-A0A542EQF7-F1
#
_cell.length_a   1.000
_cell.length_b   1.000
_cell.length_c   1.000
_cell.angle_alpha   90.00
_cell.angle_beta   90.00
_cell.angle_gamma   90.00
#
_symmetry.space_group_name_H-M   'P 1'
#
loop_
_entity.id
_entity.type
_entity.pdbx_description
1 polymer ?
#
loop_
_entity_poly.entity_id
_entity_poly.type
_entity_poly.pdbx_seq_one_letter_code
_entity_poly.pdbx_strand_id
1 'polypeptide(L)'
;MTEALPRYEVVLGKAFAVDLMRLAAAAEKDPRGPAGYLHRQVLKQIGELAAGVSDGRHALGYESGKGDLRDCVTAYLQSDPQRKADYRLVFREMPPAGPGRLPRRELLAVKPRQGAGNIYEHTCSRLNRHPYDRQPRLNAFGDRFPGLRQNEEQRRAELDTKRAIAHAFPGQVPLATSRPLTAAGFGQHAARVVPPAAPDLGR
;
A
#
# COMPACT_ATOMS: atom_id res chain seq x y z
N MET A 1 -5.20 1.97 25.72
CA MET A 1 -4.16 1.60 24.74
C MET A 1 -3.52 2.89 24.27
N THR A 2 -2.26 3.12 24.59
CA THR A 2 -1.52 4.29 24.10
C THR A 2 -1.35 4.11 22.60
N GLU A 3 -2.04 4.88 21.77
CA GLU A 3 -1.79 4.86 20.32
C GLU A 3 -0.34 5.27 20.09
N ALA A 4 0.49 4.32 19.66
CA ALA A 4 1.85 4.61 19.27
C ALA A 4 1.82 5.62 18.13
N LEU A 5 2.58 6.71 18.27
CA LEU A 5 2.68 7.73 17.23
C LEU A 5 3.12 7.10 15.90
N PRO A 6 2.55 7.53 14.76
CA PRO A 6 2.93 7.00 13.46
C PRO A 6 4.41 7.26 13.18
N ARG A 7 5.09 6.25 12.63
CA ARG A 7 6.50 6.33 12.19
C ARG A 7 6.63 6.70 10.72
N TYR A 8 5.55 6.50 9.95
CA TYR A 8 5.47 6.80 8.54
C TYR A 8 4.20 7.58 8.22
N GLU A 9 4.29 8.52 7.28
CA GLU A 9 3.12 9.09 6.62
C GLU A 9 2.68 8.12 5.50
N VAL A 10 1.49 7.55 5.63
CA VAL A 10 0.93 6.71 4.56
C VAL A 10 0.26 7.61 3.53
N VAL A 11 0.57 7.39 2.26
CA VAL A 11 0.02 8.14 1.12
C VAL A 11 -0.74 7.18 0.22
N LEU A 12 -1.96 7.53 -0.17
CA LEU A 12 -2.80 6.73 -1.05
C LEU A 12 -2.79 7.30 -2.47
N GLY A 13 -2.38 6.50 -3.45
CA GLY A 13 -2.63 6.85 -4.85
C GLY A 13 -4.13 6.83 -5.17
N LYS A 14 -4.59 7.70 -6.09
CA LYS A 14 -6.01 7.75 -6.49
C LYS A 14 -6.57 6.38 -6.87
N ALA A 15 -5.81 5.59 -7.63
CA ALA A 15 -6.23 4.24 -8.03
C ALA A 15 -6.32 3.27 -6.84
N PHE A 16 -5.40 3.37 -5.85
CA PHE A 16 -5.48 2.58 -4.63
C PHE A 16 -6.67 2.99 -3.76
N ALA A 17 -6.98 4.29 -3.66
CA ALA A 17 -8.16 4.77 -2.96
C ALA A 17 -9.45 4.20 -3.57
N VAL A 18 -9.52 4.08 -4.91
CA VAL A 18 -10.63 3.40 -5.60
C VAL A 18 -10.69 1.91 -5.24
N ASP A 19 -9.56 1.20 -5.18
CA ASP A 19 -9.55 -0.20 -4.73
C ASP A 19 -10.08 -0.32 -3.29
N LEU A 20 -9.66 0.57 -2.39
CA LEU A 20 -10.08 0.58 -1.00
C LEU A 20 -11.60 0.85 -0.87
N MET A 21 -12.14 1.82 -1.63
CA MET A 21 -13.59 2.07 -1.67
C MET A 21 -14.37 0.86 -2.18
N ARG A 22 -13.87 0.14 -3.19
CA ARG A 22 -14.50 -1.08 -3.69
C ARG A 22 -14.49 -2.20 -2.65
N LEU A 23 -13.39 -2.35 -1.92
CA LEU A 23 -13.29 -3.31 -0.82
C LEU A 23 -14.25 -2.96 0.33
N ALA A 24 -14.34 -1.68 0.70
CA ALA A 24 -15.29 -1.22 1.71
C ALA A 24 -16.74 -1.51 1.30
N ALA A 25 -17.13 -1.17 0.06
CA ALA A 25 -18.48 -1.45 -0.45
C ALA A 25 -18.79 -2.96 -0.53
N ALA A 26 -17.80 -3.80 -0.85
CA ALA A 26 -17.97 -5.25 -0.82
C ALA A 26 -18.10 -5.78 0.62
N ALA A 27 -17.33 -5.23 1.56
CA ALA A 27 -17.40 -5.55 2.98
C ALA A 27 -18.73 -5.11 3.61
N GLU A 28 -19.35 -4.02 3.15
CA GLU A 28 -20.69 -3.62 3.62
C GLU A 28 -21.77 -4.65 3.25
N LYS A 29 -21.65 -5.25 2.05
CA LYS A 29 -22.58 -6.29 1.58
C LYS A 29 -22.36 -7.63 2.28
N ASP A 30 -21.11 -7.92 2.65
CA ASP A 30 -20.72 -9.15 3.35
C ASP A 30 -19.71 -8.87 4.49
N PRO A 31 -20.18 -8.35 5.64
CA PRO A 31 -19.27 -7.91 6.71
C PRO A 31 -18.55 -9.05 7.44
N ARG A 32 -19.18 -10.22 7.47
CA ARG A 32 -18.69 -11.41 8.20
C ARG A 32 -18.00 -12.43 7.30
N GLY A 33 -18.21 -12.38 5.99
CA GLY A 33 -17.55 -13.27 5.04
C GLY A 33 -16.21 -12.71 4.50
N PRO A 34 -15.72 -13.29 3.39
CA PRO A 34 -14.36 -13.03 2.89
C PRO A 34 -14.08 -11.57 2.55
N ALA A 35 -15.07 -10.83 2.03
CA ALA A 35 -14.91 -9.42 1.68
C ALA A 35 -14.71 -8.56 2.93
N GLY A 36 -15.53 -8.77 3.96
CA GLY A 36 -15.40 -8.09 5.25
C GLY A 36 -14.07 -8.39 5.94
N TYR A 37 -13.62 -9.66 5.91
CA TYR A 37 -12.33 -10.04 6.47
C TYR A 37 -11.15 -9.40 5.72
N LEU A 38 -11.15 -9.46 4.39
CA LEU A 38 -10.11 -8.83 3.58
C LEU A 38 -10.03 -7.32 3.81
N HIS A 39 -11.16 -6.62 3.90
CA HIS A 39 -11.17 -5.19 4.18
C HIS A 39 -10.51 -4.87 5.52
N ARG A 40 -10.83 -5.62 6.59
CA ARG A 40 -10.16 -5.48 7.89
C ARG A 40 -8.66 -5.78 7.81
N GLN A 41 -8.25 -6.80 7.05
CA GLN A 41 -6.83 -7.11 6.84
C GLN A 41 -6.08 -5.98 6.12
N VAL A 42 -6.71 -5.36 5.11
CA VAL A 42 -6.13 -4.20 4.44
C VAL A 42 -5.97 -3.03 5.42
N LEU A 43 -7.00 -2.69 6.19
CA LEU A 43 -6.92 -1.61 7.19
C LEU A 43 -5.86 -1.88 8.27
N LYS A 44 -5.80 -3.12 8.78
CA LYS A 44 -4.75 -3.55 9.72
C LYS A 44 -3.36 -3.37 9.10
N GLN A 45 -3.16 -3.83 7.87
CA GLN A 45 -1.87 -3.69 7.19
C GLN A 45 -1.48 -2.22 6.98
N ILE A 46 -2.44 -1.35 6.67
CA ILE A 46 -2.22 0.10 6.55
C ILE A 46 -1.76 0.68 7.89
N GLY A 47 -2.42 0.32 9.00
CA GLY A 47 -2.04 0.74 10.34
C GLY A 47 -0.63 0.26 10.74
N GLU A 48 -0.31 -1.01 10.46
CA GLU A 48 1.03 -1.56 10.72
C GLU A 48 2.11 -0.90 9.88
N LEU A 49 1.81 -0.53 8.62
CA LEU A 49 2.72 0.22 7.77
C LEU A 49 2.93 1.65 8.32
N ALA A 50 1.87 2.32 8.78
CA ALA A 50 1.97 3.65 9.38
C ALA A 50 2.77 3.64 10.69
N ALA A 51 2.55 2.65 11.55
CA ALA A 51 3.25 2.49 12.82
C ALA A 51 4.69 1.97 12.68
N GLY A 52 5.08 1.49 11.49
CA GLY A 52 6.38 0.86 11.26
C GLY A 52 6.52 -0.52 11.91
N VAL A 53 5.41 -1.18 12.20
CA VAL A 53 5.35 -2.56 12.74
C VAL A 53 5.58 -3.59 11.63
N SER A 54 5.11 -3.29 10.42
CA SER A 54 5.32 -4.12 9.23
C SER A 54 6.19 -3.38 8.23
N ASP A 55 7.11 -4.11 7.59
CA ASP A 55 7.89 -3.67 6.44
C ASP A 55 7.49 -4.43 5.17
N GLY A 56 6.32 -5.07 5.20
CA GLY A 56 5.85 -5.96 4.15
C GLY A 56 6.45 -7.36 4.21
N ARG A 57 6.25 -8.13 3.14
CA ARG A 57 6.74 -9.49 3.00
C ARG A 57 8.11 -9.52 2.35
N HIS A 58 8.29 -8.96 1.16
CA HIS A 58 9.58 -8.95 0.46
C HIS A 58 9.66 -7.82 -0.57
N ALA A 59 10.87 -7.39 -0.90
CA ALA A 59 11.11 -6.44 -1.98
C ALA A 59 10.79 -7.08 -3.34
N LEU A 60 10.42 -6.23 -4.31
CA LEU A 60 10.21 -6.60 -5.69
C LEU A 60 11.48 -6.36 -6.51
N GLY A 61 11.51 -6.93 -7.71
CA GLY A 61 12.63 -6.83 -8.64
C GLY A 61 12.17 -6.28 -10.00
N TYR A 62 13.08 -6.32 -10.96
CA TYR A 62 12.72 -6.25 -12.37
C TYR A 62 12.39 -7.65 -12.88
N GLU A 63 11.29 -7.76 -13.61
CA GLU A 63 10.97 -8.96 -14.39
C GLU A 63 10.34 -8.53 -15.71
N SER A 64 10.89 -9.02 -16.82
CA SER A 64 10.39 -8.70 -18.16
C SER A 64 8.91 -9.08 -18.28
N GLY A 65 8.08 -8.16 -18.78
CA GLY A 65 6.62 -8.32 -18.85
C GLY A 65 5.88 -7.90 -17.59
N LYS A 66 6.57 -7.70 -16.45
CA LYS A 66 5.98 -7.22 -15.18
C LYS A 66 6.46 -5.83 -14.77
N GLY A 67 7.47 -5.31 -15.44
CA GLY A 67 8.06 -4.01 -15.19
C GLY A 67 9.17 -4.00 -14.15
N ASP A 68 9.84 -2.86 -14.06
CA ASP A 68 10.83 -2.58 -13.03
C ASP A 68 10.16 -2.05 -11.76
N LEU A 69 10.13 -2.89 -10.72
CA LEU A 69 9.53 -2.59 -9.42
C LEU A 69 10.55 -2.66 -8.28
N ARG A 70 11.85 -2.44 -8.57
CA ARG A 70 12.93 -2.59 -7.57
C ARG A 70 12.83 -1.67 -6.35
N ASP A 71 12.05 -0.59 -6.44
CA ASP A 71 11.69 0.34 -5.37
C ASP A 71 10.41 -0.04 -4.60
N CYS A 72 9.76 -1.14 -4.97
CA CYS A 72 8.49 -1.56 -4.40
C CYS A 72 8.64 -2.77 -3.48
N VAL A 73 7.71 -2.88 -2.54
CA VAL A 73 7.60 -3.98 -1.58
C VAL A 73 6.20 -4.56 -1.67
N THR A 74 6.08 -5.88 -1.50
CA THR A 74 4.78 -6.55 -1.41
C THR A 74 4.51 -7.06 0.00
N ALA A 75 3.28 -6.91 0.48
CA ALA A 75 2.73 -7.56 1.67
C ALA A 75 1.70 -8.62 1.27
N TYR A 76 1.56 -9.67 2.07
CA TYR A 76 0.64 -10.78 1.82
C TYR A 76 -0.58 -10.64 2.71
N LEU A 77 -1.77 -10.74 2.12
CA LEU A 77 -3.04 -10.57 2.80
C LEU A 77 -3.91 -11.82 2.59
N GLN A 78 -4.78 -12.08 3.56
CA GLN A 78 -5.72 -13.19 3.54
C GLN A 78 -7.14 -12.65 3.45
N SER A 79 -7.98 -13.27 2.61
CA SER A 79 -9.43 -13.07 2.64
C SER A 79 -10.13 -13.99 3.65
N ASP A 80 -9.44 -15.03 4.13
CA ASP A 80 -9.95 -16.03 5.08
C ASP A 80 -8.81 -16.47 6.03
N PRO A 81 -9.01 -16.43 7.37
CA PRO A 81 -7.99 -16.83 8.33
C PRO A 81 -7.55 -18.29 8.22
N GLN A 82 -8.37 -19.17 7.66
CA GLN A 82 -8.08 -20.59 7.49
C GLN A 82 -7.29 -20.90 6.20
N ARG A 83 -7.07 -19.89 5.35
CA ARG A 83 -6.43 -20.06 4.03
C ARG A 83 -5.07 -19.39 3.99
N LYS A 84 -4.21 -19.87 3.09
CA LYS A 84 -2.95 -19.16 2.76
C LYS A 84 -3.28 -17.81 2.14
N ALA A 85 -2.37 -16.85 2.30
CA ALA A 85 -2.49 -15.53 1.69
C ALA A 85 -2.76 -15.61 0.18
N ASP A 86 -3.91 -15.06 -0.19
CA ASP A 86 -4.52 -15.08 -1.51
C ASP A 86 -4.65 -13.67 -2.10
N TYR A 87 -4.25 -12.64 -1.35
CA TYR A 87 -4.12 -11.26 -1.81
C TYR A 87 -2.70 -10.73 -1.61
N ARG A 88 -2.35 -9.72 -2.40
CA ARG A 88 -1.14 -8.94 -2.25
C ARG A 88 -1.50 -7.47 -2.15
N LEU A 89 -0.76 -6.76 -1.32
CA LEU A 89 -0.68 -5.31 -1.31
C LEU A 89 0.72 -4.91 -1.77
N VAL A 90 0.82 -3.86 -2.58
CA VAL A 90 2.10 -3.32 -3.05
C VAL A 90 2.20 -1.85 -2.66
N PHE A 91 3.35 -1.48 -2.12
CA PHE A 91 3.70 -0.12 -1.73
C PHE A 91 5.16 0.19 -2.06
N ARG A 92 5.54 1.45 -1.97
CA ARG A 92 6.95 1.89 -2.03
C ARG A 92 7.25 2.90 -0.94
N GLU A 93 8.49 2.91 -0.50
CA GLU A 93 8.98 3.82 0.53
C GLU A 93 9.67 5.02 -0.10
N MET A 94 9.69 6.13 0.61
CA MET A 94 10.22 7.40 0.12
C MET A 94 10.82 8.20 1.27
N PRO A 95 11.77 9.11 0.98
CA PRO A 95 12.27 10.03 1.98
C PRO A 95 11.13 10.92 2.52
N PRO A 96 11.32 11.51 3.71
CA PRO A 96 10.42 12.52 4.23
C PRO A 96 10.29 13.70 3.26
N ALA A 97 9.14 14.38 3.27
CA ALA A 97 8.89 15.53 2.40
C ALA A 97 9.78 16.75 2.73
N GLY A 98 10.34 16.79 3.95
CA GLY A 98 11.24 17.83 4.42
C GLY A 98 11.74 17.53 5.84
N PRO A 99 12.61 18.39 6.40
CA PRO A 99 13.12 18.24 7.76
C PRO A 99 12.00 18.11 8.79
N GLY A 100 12.15 17.19 9.75
CA GLY A 100 11.16 16.93 10.80
C GLY A 100 9.86 16.25 10.34
N ARG A 101 9.70 15.93 9.05
CA ARG A 101 8.57 15.14 8.54
C ARG A 101 8.87 13.65 8.63
N LEU A 102 7.79 12.85 8.67
CA LEU A 102 7.91 11.39 8.62
C LEU A 102 8.33 10.92 7.22
N PRO A 103 9.12 9.83 7.11
CA PRO A 103 9.25 9.10 5.86
C PRO A 103 7.87 8.63 5.36
N ARG A 104 7.75 8.43 4.05
CA ARG A 104 6.45 8.18 3.41
C ARG A 104 6.35 6.76 2.85
N ARG A 105 5.17 6.17 2.96
CA ARG A 105 4.82 4.88 2.33
C ARG A 105 3.64 5.09 1.39
N GLU A 106 3.88 4.98 0.09
CA GLU A 106 2.83 5.13 -0.91
C GLU A 106 2.22 3.79 -1.26
N LEU A 107 0.91 3.64 -1.03
CA LEU A 107 0.17 2.42 -1.39
C LEU A 107 -0.25 2.49 -2.86
N LEU A 108 0.12 1.43 -3.59
CA LEU A 108 0.03 1.42 -5.05
C LEU A 108 -1.07 0.48 -5.54
N ALA A 109 -1.21 -0.72 -4.99
CA ALA A 109 -2.22 -1.69 -5.42
C ALA A 109 -2.57 -2.70 -4.33
N VAL A 110 -3.81 -3.19 -4.36
CA VAL A 110 -4.23 -4.41 -3.64
C VAL A 110 -5.02 -5.30 -4.61
N LYS A 111 -4.63 -6.57 -4.74
CA LYS A 111 -5.24 -7.50 -5.70
C LYS A 111 -5.12 -8.97 -5.26
N PRO A 112 -5.98 -9.86 -5.79
CA PRO A 112 -5.79 -11.29 -5.69
C PRO A 112 -4.40 -11.71 -6.21
N ARG A 113 -3.83 -12.74 -5.59
CA ARG A 113 -2.54 -13.33 -5.95
C ARG A 113 -2.60 -14.10 -7.27
N GLN A 114 -3.76 -14.69 -7.56
CA GLN A 114 -4.03 -15.51 -8.74
C GLN A 114 -5.18 -14.88 -9.55
N GLY A 115 -5.21 -15.14 -10.86
CA GLY A 115 -6.22 -14.61 -11.78
C GLY A 115 -5.65 -13.71 -12.87
N ALA A 116 -6.52 -13.18 -13.73
CA ALA A 116 -6.13 -12.32 -14.83
C ALA A 116 -5.64 -10.94 -14.34
N GLY A 117 -4.58 -10.42 -14.97
CA GLY A 117 -4.02 -9.10 -14.66
C GLY A 117 -3.29 -9.08 -13.32
N ASN A 118 -2.11 -9.70 -13.31
CA ASN A 118 -1.21 -9.82 -12.17
C ASN A 118 -0.94 -8.44 -11.52
N ILE A 119 -0.85 -8.42 -10.18
CA ILE A 119 -0.63 -7.19 -9.41
C ILE A 119 0.63 -6.43 -9.84
N TYR A 120 1.68 -7.11 -10.32
CA TYR A 120 2.93 -6.45 -10.70
C TYR A 120 2.78 -5.63 -11.99
N GLU A 121 2.15 -6.19 -13.03
CA GLU A 121 1.79 -5.44 -14.25
C GLU A 121 0.88 -4.25 -13.90
N HIS A 122 -0.07 -4.46 -13.01
CA HIS A 122 -0.98 -3.40 -12.58
C HIS A 122 -0.24 -2.29 -11.83
N THR A 123 0.69 -2.63 -10.93
CA THR A 123 1.55 -1.67 -10.24
C THR A 123 2.45 -0.93 -11.23
N CYS A 124 3.07 -1.64 -12.19
CA CYS A 124 3.90 -1.05 -13.23
C CYS A 124 3.13 0.02 -14.02
N SER A 125 1.90 -0.31 -14.46
CA SER A 125 1.01 0.63 -15.14
C SER A 125 0.66 1.84 -14.26
N ARG A 126 0.33 1.62 -12.97
CA ARG A 126 0.03 2.73 -12.03
C ARG A 126 1.21 3.66 -11.78
N LEU A 127 2.43 3.15 -11.90
CA LEU A 127 3.67 3.94 -11.82
C LEU A 127 4.05 4.60 -13.16
N ASN A 128 3.23 4.44 -14.20
CA ASN A 128 3.50 4.90 -15.56
C ASN A 128 4.84 4.37 -16.10
N ARG A 129 5.14 3.09 -15.83
CA ARG A 129 6.34 2.39 -16.30
C ARG A 129 5.97 1.42 -17.41
N HIS A 130 6.87 1.23 -18.36
CA HIS A 130 6.73 0.23 -19.40
C HIS A 130 7.13 -1.16 -18.87
N PRO A 131 6.36 -2.22 -19.14
CA PRO A 131 6.57 -3.55 -18.53
C PRO A 131 7.86 -4.25 -18.96
N TYR A 132 8.49 -3.80 -20.05
CA TYR A 132 9.75 -4.38 -20.55
C TYR A 132 10.97 -3.51 -20.22
N ASP A 133 10.76 -2.29 -19.72
CA ASP A 133 11.84 -1.33 -19.55
C ASP A 133 12.39 -1.36 -18.13
N ARG A 134 13.71 -1.45 -18.04
CA ARG A 134 14.43 -1.14 -16.80
C ARG A 134 14.47 0.37 -16.62
N GLN A 135 14.27 0.81 -15.39
CA GLN A 135 14.39 2.20 -14.98
C GLN A 135 15.83 2.42 -14.50
N PRO A 136 16.70 3.15 -15.23
CA PRO A 136 18.12 3.26 -14.86
C PRO A 136 18.32 3.80 -13.44
N ARG A 137 17.45 4.73 -13.01
CA ARG A 137 17.46 5.29 -11.66
C ARG A 137 17.23 4.23 -10.56
N LEU A 138 16.53 3.14 -10.85
CA LEU A 138 16.27 2.06 -9.89
C LEU A 138 17.42 1.08 -9.74
N ASN A 139 18.51 1.24 -10.49
CA ASN A 139 19.73 0.44 -10.30
C ASN A 139 20.32 0.61 -8.89
N ALA A 140 20.07 1.75 -8.23
CA ALA A 140 20.45 1.97 -6.83
C ALA A 140 19.88 0.94 -5.86
N PHE A 141 18.72 0.35 -6.18
CA PHE A 141 18.10 -0.69 -5.37
C PHE A 141 18.74 -2.07 -5.60
N GLY A 142 19.48 -2.26 -6.69
CA GLY A 142 20.02 -3.56 -7.09
C GLY A 142 18.95 -4.54 -7.58
N ASP A 143 19.39 -5.53 -8.35
CA ASP A 143 18.54 -6.62 -8.80
C ASP A 143 18.30 -7.60 -7.65
N ARG A 144 17.07 -8.14 -7.59
CA ARG A 144 16.77 -9.23 -6.67
C ARG A 144 17.43 -10.49 -7.18
N PHE A 145 18.00 -11.30 -6.30
CA PHE A 145 18.47 -12.65 -6.66
C PHE A 145 17.29 -13.62 -6.69
N PRO A 146 16.78 -14.04 -7.87
CA PRO A 146 15.75 -15.06 -7.94
C PRO A 146 16.33 -16.41 -7.51
N GLY A 147 15.59 -17.16 -6.68
CA GLY A 147 15.85 -18.59 -6.44
C GLY A 147 16.36 -18.99 -5.05
N LEU A 148 16.84 -18.06 -4.22
CA LEU A 148 17.12 -18.39 -2.82
C LEU A 148 15.83 -18.42 -2.01
N ARG A 149 15.54 -19.57 -1.37
CA ARG A 149 14.61 -19.62 -0.23
C ARG A 149 15.22 -18.79 0.90
N GLN A 150 14.95 -17.49 0.88
CA GLN A 150 15.40 -16.60 1.93
C GLN A 150 14.70 -16.98 3.23
N ASN A 151 15.50 -17.23 4.26
CA ASN A 151 15.01 -17.32 5.62
C ASN A 151 14.47 -15.94 6.07
N GLU A 152 13.90 -15.87 7.26
CA GLU A 152 13.30 -14.64 7.76
C GLU A 152 14.32 -13.51 7.95
N GLU A 153 15.51 -13.83 8.47
CA GLU A 153 16.58 -12.86 8.71
C GLU A 153 17.11 -12.25 7.42
N GLN A 154 17.39 -13.06 6.40
CA GLN A 154 17.84 -12.60 5.08
C GLN A 154 16.82 -11.68 4.44
N ARG A 155 15.53 -12.00 4.60
CA ARG A 155 14.45 -11.19 4.06
C ARG A 155 14.32 -9.86 4.79
N ARG A 156 14.48 -9.88 6.11
CA ARG A 156 14.51 -8.66 6.92
C ARG A 156 15.70 -7.77 6.54
N ALA A 157 16.90 -8.36 6.40
CA ALA A 157 18.08 -7.63 5.94
C ALA A 157 17.90 -7.03 4.54
N GLU A 158 17.26 -7.75 3.61
CA GLU A 158 16.91 -7.21 2.29
C GLU A 158 15.95 -6.02 2.41
N LEU A 159 14.88 -6.13 3.21
CA LEU A 159 13.93 -5.04 3.42
C LEU A 159 14.57 -3.82 4.09
N ASP A 160 15.45 -4.02 5.07
CA ASP A 160 16.17 -2.95 5.75
C ASP A 160 17.15 -2.24 4.80
N THR A 161 17.83 -3.00 3.96
CA THR A 161 18.72 -2.45 2.91
C THR A 161 17.92 -1.61 1.92
N LYS A 162 16.79 -2.14 1.41
CA LYS A 162 15.93 -1.43 0.46
C LYS A 162 15.31 -0.16 1.07
N ARG A 163 14.96 -0.20 2.35
CA ARG A 163 14.50 0.97 3.11
C ARG A 163 15.58 2.03 3.24
N ALA A 164 16.79 1.64 3.64
CA ALA A 164 17.91 2.56 3.75
C ALA A 164 18.19 3.25 2.41
N ILE A 165 18.16 2.50 1.31
CA ILE A 165 18.27 3.04 -0.05
C ILE A 165 17.11 4.00 -0.33
N ALA A 166 15.84 3.59 -0.09
CA ALA A 166 14.68 4.43 -0.35
C ALA A 166 14.73 5.77 0.41
N HIS A 167 15.18 5.78 1.67
CA HIS A 167 15.32 6.99 2.46
C HIS A 167 16.48 7.89 2.00
N ALA A 168 17.53 7.31 1.43
CA ALA A 168 18.65 8.06 0.87
C ALA A 168 18.43 8.47 -0.60
N PHE A 169 17.42 7.91 -1.28
CA PHE A 169 17.25 8.06 -2.71
C PHE A 169 16.60 9.43 -3.07
N PRO A 170 17.37 10.37 -3.65
CA PRO A 170 16.88 11.71 -3.87
C PRO A 170 15.83 11.76 -4.99
N GLY A 171 14.77 12.54 -4.76
CA GLY A 171 13.76 12.85 -5.78
C GLY A 171 12.68 11.78 -6.00
N GLN A 172 12.59 10.75 -5.14
CA GLN A 172 11.40 9.91 -5.12
C GLN A 172 10.26 10.67 -4.42
N VAL A 173 9.23 10.98 -5.20
CA VAL A 173 8.03 11.66 -4.73
C VAL A 173 6.81 10.78 -4.99
N PRO A 174 5.74 10.94 -4.18
CA PRO A 174 4.47 10.31 -4.46
C PRO A 174 3.97 10.66 -5.87
N LEU A 175 3.13 9.82 -6.45
CA LEU A 175 2.42 10.16 -7.68
C LEU A 175 1.65 11.47 -7.46
N ALA A 176 1.51 12.30 -8.49
CA ALA A 176 0.81 13.58 -8.39
C ALA A 176 -0.65 13.44 -7.89
N THR A 177 -1.25 12.27 -8.11
CA THR A 177 -2.60 11.93 -7.67
C THR A 177 -2.68 11.45 -6.22
N SER A 178 -1.55 11.26 -5.56
CA SER A 178 -1.50 10.65 -4.25
C SER A 178 -1.74 11.67 -3.15
N ARG A 179 -2.45 11.26 -2.10
CA ARG A 179 -2.81 12.12 -0.98
C ARG A 179 -2.47 11.43 0.35
N PRO A 180 -1.95 12.17 1.35
CA PRO A 180 -1.75 11.61 2.67
C PRO A 180 -3.06 11.05 3.21
N LEU A 181 -2.98 9.88 3.84
CA LEU A 181 -4.07 9.36 4.65
C LEU A 181 -4.13 10.19 5.93
N THR A 182 -4.96 11.22 5.97
CA THR A 182 -5.15 12.03 7.18
C THR A 182 -6.00 11.25 8.20
N ALA A 183 -5.80 11.52 9.50
CA ALA A 183 -6.56 10.87 10.58
C ALA A 183 -8.09 10.99 10.41
N ALA A 184 -8.58 12.04 9.74
CA ALA A 184 -9.99 12.22 9.40
C ALA A 184 -10.53 11.19 8.38
N GLY A 185 -9.66 10.50 7.64
CA GLY A 185 -10.02 9.48 6.66
C GLY A 185 -9.97 8.04 7.19
N PHE A 186 -9.62 7.83 8.46
CA PHE A 186 -9.56 6.50 9.07
C PHE A 186 -10.89 6.18 9.77
N GLY A 187 -11.65 5.23 9.26
CA GLY A 187 -12.78 4.63 9.98
C GLY A 187 -14.02 5.52 10.21
N GLN A 188 -14.09 6.73 9.66
CA GLN A 188 -15.34 7.49 9.67
C GLN A 188 -16.27 6.92 8.61
N HIS A 189 -17.16 6.03 9.07
CA HIS A 189 -18.47 5.88 8.45
C HIS A 189 -19.01 7.28 8.16
N ALA A 190 -19.38 7.52 6.90
CA ALA A 190 -20.22 8.65 6.55
C ALA A 190 -21.56 8.47 7.28
N ALA A 191 -21.62 8.92 8.53
CA ALA A 191 -22.84 9.41 9.10
C ALA A 191 -23.19 10.61 8.22
N ARG A 192 -24.09 10.34 7.26
CA ARG A 192 -24.80 11.34 6.49
C ARG A 192 -25.35 12.35 7.49
N VAL A 193 -24.67 13.47 7.67
CA VAL A 193 -25.23 14.63 8.35
C VAL A 193 -26.33 15.10 7.41
N VAL A 194 -27.55 14.63 7.67
CA VAL A 194 -28.75 15.25 7.14
C VAL A 194 -28.79 16.63 7.81
N PRO A 195 -28.65 17.73 7.05
CA PRO A 195 -28.83 19.04 7.65
C PRO A 195 -30.25 19.11 8.23
N PRO A 196 -30.44 19.67 9.43
CA PRO A 196 -31.78 19.87 9.97
C PRO A 196 -32.59 20.70 8.97
N ALA A 197 -33.82 20.25 8.69
CA ALA A 197 -34.76 20.97 7.87
C ALA A 197 -34.89 22.40 8.41
N ALA A 198 -34.80 23.39 7.51
CA ALA A 198 -34.99 24.79 7.85
C ALA A 198 -36.38 24.97 8.49
N PRO A 199 -36.50 25.82 9.53
CA PRO A 199 -37.79 26.10 10.13
C PRO A 199 -38.70 26.78 9.10
N ASP A 200 -39.90 26.23 9.00
CA ASP A 200 -41.02 26.75 8.22
C ASP A 200 -41.37 28.16 8.73
N LEU A 201 -41.02 29.18 7.95
CA LEU A 201 -41.50 30.54 8.16
C LEU A 201 -42.87 30.66 7.49
N GLY A 202 -43.87 30.11 8.19
CA GLY A 202 -45.27 30.39 7.94
C GLY A 202 -45.57 31.88 8.11
N ARG A 203 -46.39 32.39 7.18
CA ARG A 203 -46.95 33.74 7.16
C ARG A 203 -47.92 34.00 8.30
#